data_AF-Q6ZEU8-F1
#
_entry.id   AF-Q6ZEU8-F1
#
_cell.length_a   1.000
_cell.length_b   1.000
_cell.length_c   1.000
_cell.angle_alpha   90.00
_cell.angle_beta   90.00
_cell.angle_gamma   90.00
#
_symmetry.space_group_name_H-M   'P 1'
#
loop_
_entity.id
_entity.type
_entity.pdbx_description
1 polymer ?
#
loop_
_entity_poly.entity_id
_entity_poly.type
_entity_poly.pdbx_seq_one_letter_code
_entity_poly.pdbx_strand_id
1 'polypeptide(L)'
;MNSENLAALKPYLSFFHPITMWALLALAIYTLYLGIQVRRTRLAEGEPKKELIKGRFAIRHHQIGSMFLALIVMGAIGGITVTYINSGKIFIGPHLFAGLGIVGLVSTSAALVPFM
;
A
#
# COMPACT_ATOMS: atom_id res chain seq x y z
N MET A 1 0.97 -11.43 -29.46
CA MET A 1 -0.31 -10.75 -29.17
C MET A 1 -0.52 -9.72 -30.28
N ASN A 2 -1.59 -9.82 -31.07
CA ASN A 2 -1.80 -8.90 -32.20
C ASN A 2 -2.26 -7.52 -31.68
N SER A 3 -2.00 -6.46 -32.45
CA SER A 3 -2.32 -5.06 -32.08
C SER A 3 -3.80 -4.85 -31.73
N GLU A 4 -4.71 -5.59 -32.36
CA GLU A 4 -6.16 -5.57 -32.07
C GLU A 4 -6.48 -6.12 -30.67
N ASN A 5 -5.81 -7.18 -30.22
CA ASN A 5 -6.02 -7.74 -28.89
C ASN A 5 -5.53 -6.78 -27.79
N LEU A 6 -4.48 -6.00 -28.05
CA LEU A 6 -4.01 -4.94 -27.16
C LEU A 6 -5.01 -3.78 -27.07
N ALA A 7 -5.62 -3.40 -28.19
CA ALA A 7 -6.63 -2.35 -28.23
C ALA A 7 -7.89 -2.75 -27.44
N ALA A 8 -8.30 -4.01 -27.51
CA ALA A 8 -9.44 -4.55 -26.76
C ALA A 8 -9.24 -4.55 -25.23
N LEU A 9 -7.99 -4.68 -24.75
CA LEU A 9 -7.65 -4.65 -23.32
C LEU A 9 -7.54 -3.23 -22.74
N LYS A 10 -7.34 -2.22 -23.61
CA LYS A 10 -7.09 -0.83 -23.22
C LYS A 10 -8.14 -0.24 -22.27
N PRO A 11 -9.47 -0.46 -22.47
CA PRO A 11 -10.49 0.02 -21.53
C PRO A 11 -10.38 -0.61 -20.14
N TYR A 12 -10.09 -1.92 -20.08
CA TYR A 12 -9.95 -2.66 -18.82
C TYR A 12 -8.71 -2.23 -18.04
N LEU A 13 -7.61 -1.94 -18.74
CA LEU A 13 -6.38 -1.42 -18.14
C LEU A 13 -6.58 -0.04 -17.49
N SER A 14 -7.48 0.80 -18.03
CA SER A 14 -7.82 2.09 -17.42
C SER A 14 -8.49 1.95 -16.05
N PHE A 15 -9.16 0.83 -15.77
CA PHE A 15 -9.76 0.55 -14.46
C PHE A 15 -8.78 -0.12 -13.48
N PHE A 16 -7.69 -0.70 -13.96
CA PHE A 16 -6.70 -1.36 -13.12
C PHE A 16 -6.13 -0.39 -12.07
N HIS A 17 -5.81 0.85 -12.46
CA HIS A 17 -5.25 1.83 -11.53
C HIS A 17 -6.23 2.21 -10.41
N PRO A 18 -7.48 2.66 -10.68
CA PRO A 18 -8.47 2.91 -9.65
C PRO A 18 -8.75 1.71 -8.73
N ILE A 19 -8.88 0.49 -9.28
CA ILE A 19 -9.09 -0.73 -8.49
C ILE A 19 -7.90 -0.98 -7.57
N THR A 20 -6.68 -0.84 -8.09
CA THR A 20 -5.45 -0.97 -7.29
C THR A 20 -5.41 0.06 -6.16
N MET A 21 -5.83 1.30 -6.40
CA MET A 21 -5.89 2.33 -5.34
C MET A 21 -6.89 1.94 -4.23
N TRP A 22 -8.05 1.38 -4.57
CA TRP A 22 -9.00 0.87 -3.58
C TRP A 22 -8.45 -0.32 -2.78
N ALA A 23 -7.76 -1.24 -3.45
CA ALA A 23 -7.10 -2.37 -2.79
C ALA A 23 -6.01 -1.90 -1.82
N LEU A 24 -5.17 -0.93 -2.23
CA LEU A 24 -4.16 -0.32 -1.39
C LEU A 24 -4.76 0.41 -0.19
N LEU A 25 -5.88 1.12 -0.38
CA LEU A 25 -6.60 1.77 0.72
C LEU A 25 -7.12 0.74 1.74
N ALA A 26 -7.73 -0.35 1.27
CA ALA A 26 -8.19 -1.42 2.14
C ALA A 26 -7.02 -2.06 2.92
N LEU A 27 -5.88 -2.27 2.25
CA LEU A 27 -4.67 -2.80 2.87
C LEU A 27 -4.09 -1.83 3.91
N ALA A 28 -4.12 -0.53 3.65
CA ALA A 28 -3.69 0.50 4.59
C ALA A 28 -4.59 0.52 5.85
N ILE A 29 -5.92 0.45 5.67
CA ILE A 29 -6.88 0.36 6.78
C ILE A 29 -6.63 -0.91 7.61
N TYR A 30 -6.36 -2.04 6.96
CA TYR A 30 -6.06 -3.28 7.67
C TYR A 30 -4.71 -3.19 8.42
N THR A 31 -3.70 -2.56 7.83
CA THR A 31 -2.41 -2.30 8.49
C THR A 31 -2.60 -1.42 9.73
N LEU A 32 -3.42 -0.37 9.64
CA LEU A 32 -3.81 0.47 10.77
C LEU A 32 -4.52 -0.33 11.86
N TYR A 33 -5.49 -1.17 11.48
CA TYR A 33 -6.17 -2.06 12.42
C TYR A 33 -5.17 -2.94 13.19
N LEU A 34 -4.23 -3.56 12.50
CA LEU A 34 -3.19 -4.37 13.14
C LEU A 34 -2.33 -3.54 14.11
N GLY A 35 -1.96 -2.31 13.72
CA GLY A 35 -1.23 -1.39 14.59
C GLY A 35 -2.00 -1.03 15.87
N ILE A 36 -3.31 -0.81 15.76
CA ILE A 36 -4.19 -0.60 16.93
C ILE A 36 -4.20 -1.85 17.83
N GLN A 37 -4.27 -3.05 17.26
CA GLN A 37 -4.24 -4.29 18.04
C GLN A 37 -2.89 -4.53 18.72
N VAL A 38 -1.77 -4.14 18.09
CA VAL A 38 -0.45 -4.15 18.73
C VAL A 38 -0.46 -3.26 19.97
N ARG A 39 -0.98 -2.03 19.85
CA ARG A 39 -1.10 -1.12 21.00
C ARG A 39 -1.99 -1.69 22.09
N ARG A 40 -3.15 -2.26 21.74
CA ARG A 40 -4.06 -2.92 22.70
C ARG A 40 -3.37 -4.08 23.43
N THR A 41 -2.61 -4.91 22.72
CA THR A 41 -1.87 -6.04 23.31
C THR A 41 -0.81 -5.57 24.31
N ARG A 42 -0.12 -4.45 24.00
CA ARG A 42 0.89 -3.86 24.91
C ARG A 42 0.27 -3.29 26.19
N LEU A 43 -0.91 -2.70 26.08
CA LEU A 43 -1.60 -2.03 27.20
C LEU A 43 -2.49 -2.96 28.02
N ALA A 44 -2.85 -4.14 27.50
CA ALA A 44 -3.68 -5.11 28.22
C ALA A 44 -2.91 -5.83 29.33
N GLU A 45 -3.63 -6.24 30.37
CA GLU A 45 -3.13 -7.00 31.51
C GLU A 45 -4.05 -8.20 31.80
N GLY A 46 -3.55 -9.20 32.54
CA GLY A 46 -4.34 -10.38 32.94
C GLY A 46 -4.81 -11.25 31.77
N GLU A 47 -6.01 -11.84 31.90
CA GLU A 47 -6.63 -12.73 30.91
C GLU A 47 -6.79 -12.13 29.50
N PRO A 48 -7.29 -10.88 29.29
CA PRO A 48 -7.43 -10.34 27.94
C PRO A 48 -6.09 -10.20 27.21
N LYS A 49 -4.97 -9.98 27.93
CA LYS A 49 -3.63 -9.96 27.33
C LYS A 49 -3.26 -11.33 26.76
N LYS A 50 -3.54 -12.41 27.48
CA LYS A 50 -3.23 -13.78 27.05
C LYS A 50 -3.93 -14.12 25.74
N GLU A 51 -5.21 -13.73 25.61
CA GLU A 51 -5.96 -13.93 24.37
C GLU A 51 -5.41 -13.07 23.22
N LEU A 52 -5.08 -11.80 23.47
CA LEU A 52 -4.54 -10.92 22.43
C LEU A 52 -3.16 -11.36 21.91
N ILE A 53 -2.31 -11.94 22.75
CA ILE A 53 -0.99 -12.47 22.35
C ILE A 53 -1.12 -13.57 21.30
N LYS A 54 -2.15 -14.43 21.40
CA LYS A 54 -2.41 -15.49 20.40
C LYS A 54 -2.62 -14.91 18.99
N GLY A 55 -3.12 -13.67 18.92
CA GLY A 55 -3.30 -12.96 17.66
C GLY A 55 -2.00 -12.56 16.95
N ARG A 56 -0.83 -12.60 17.58
CA ARG A 56 0.48 -12.28 16.94
C ARG A 56 0.45 -10.98 16.12
N PHE A 57 -0.25 -9.96 16.61
CA PHE A 57 -0.57 -8.75 15.84
C PHE A 57 0.68 -7.97 15.40
N ALA A 58 1.77 -8.02 16.17
CA ALA A 58 3.03 -7.36 15.83
C ALA A 58 3.67 -7.96 14.56
N ILE A 59 3.73 -9.29 14.48
CA ILE A 59 4.26 -10.00 13.31
C ILE A 59 3.40 -9.71 12.08
N ARG A 60 2.07 -9.80 12.23
CA ARG A 60 1.14 -9.51 11.13
C ARG A 60 1.24 -8.06 10.66
N HIS A 61 1.33 -7.10 11.59
CA HIS A 61 1.48 -5.68 11.25
C HIS A 61 2.76 -5.44 10.44
N HIS A 62 3.88 -6.04 10.85
CA HIS A 62 5.15 -5.94 10.12
C HIS A 62 5.04 -6.55 8.71
N GLN A 63 4.51 -7.77 8.59
CA GLN A 63 4.41 -8.47 7.31
C GLN A 63 3.49 -7.75 6.31
N ILE A 64 2.29 -7.40 6.77
CA ILE A 64 1.30 -6.69 5.95
C ILE A 64 1.78 -5.27 5.61
N GLY A 65 2.41 -4.57 6.57
CA GLY A 65 3.03 -3.27 6.33
C GLY A 65 4.16 -3.33 5.30
N SER A 66 4.98 -4.37 5.34
CA SER A 66 6.05 -4.60 4.35
C SER A 66 5.48 -4.86 2.95
N MET A 67 4.41 -5.65 2.86
CA MET A 67 3.70 -5.89 1.60
C MET A 67 3.07 -4.59 1.06
N PHE A 68 2.43 -3.80 1.93
CA PHE A 68 1.87 -2.50 1.56
C PHE A 68 2.94 -1.54 1.03
N LEU A 69 4.09 -1.47 1.68
CA LEU A 69 5.24 -0.68 1.21
C LEU A 69 5.69 -1.13 -0.19
N ALA A 70 5.90 -2.43 -0.40
CA ALA A 70 6.35 -2.94 -1.69
C ALA A 70 5.35 -2.59 -2.81
N LEU A 71 4.05 -2.77 -2.55
CA LEU A 71 3.00 -2.49 -3.52
C LEU A 71 2.89 -0.99 -3.84
N ILE A 72 3.03 -0.10 -2.84
CA ILE A 72 2.91 1.34 -3.08
C ILE A 72 4.12 1.90 -3.84
N VAL A 73 5.33 1.42 -3.53
CA VAL A 73 6.56 1.83 -4.22
C VAL A 73 6.54 1.35 -5.67
N MET A 74 6.28 0.05 -5.89
CA MET A 74 6.22 -0.51 -7.23
C MET A 74 5.03 0.06 -8.03
N GLY A 75 3.90 0.30 -7.38
CA GLY A 75 2.74 0.93 -7.99
C GLY A 75 3.02 2.37 -8.45
N ALA A 76 3.75 3.16 -7.66
CA ALA A 76 4.16 4.51 -8.04
C ALA A 76 5.13 4.50 -9.24
N ILE A 77 6.14 3.64 -9.22
CA ILE A 77 7.08 3.47 -10.35
C ILE A 77 6.32 3.04 -11.61
N GLY A 78 5.45 2.04 -11.49
CA GLY A 78 4.62 1.54 -12.58
C GLY A 78 3.68 2.60 -13.15
N GLY A 79 3.00 3.37 -12.30
CA GLY A 79 2.09 4.43 -12.71
C GLY A 79 2.78 5.55 -13.49
N ILE A 80 3.95 5.99 -13.02
CA ILE A 80 4.76 6.99 -13.75
C ILE A 80 5.27 6.42 -15.08
N THR A 81 5.72 5.16 -15.07
CA THR A 81 6.19 4.47 -16.29
C THR A 81 5.08 4.35 -17.34
N VAL A 82 3.88 3.92 -16.93
CA VAL A 82 2.73 3.75 -17.83
C VAL A 82 2.27 5.10 -18.40
N THR A 83 2.23 6.15 -17.59
CA THR A 83 1.85 7.49 -18.07
C THR A 83 2.86 8.04 -19.09
N TYR A 84 4.16 7.86 -18.82
CA TYR A 84 5.21 8.26 -19.76
C TYR A 84 5.13 7.51 -21.09
N ILE A 85 4.99 6.18 -21.07
CA ILE A 85 4.87 5.36 -22.28
C ILE A 85 3.63 5.74 -23.10
N ASN A 86 2.49 5.99 -22.44
CA ASN A 86 1.22 6.25 -23.13
C ASN A 86 1.09 7.68 -23.67
N SER A 87 1.78 8.66 -23.09
CA SER A 87 1.57 10.08 -23.40
C SER A 87 2.84 10.85 -23.76
N GLY A 88 4.01 10.20 -23.73
CA GLY A 88 5.31 10.83 -23.98
C GLY A 88 5.74 11.83 -22.91
N LYS A 89 4.97 11.97 -21.83
CA LYS A 89 5.21 12.91 -20.72
C LYS A 89 4.61 12.38 -19.42
N ILE A 90 5.14 12.85 -18.30
CA ILE A 90 4.57 12.60 -16.98
C ILE A 90 3.52 13.67 -16.68
N PHE A 91 2.32 13.26 -16.26
CA PHE A 91 1.28 14.20 -15.85
C PHE A 91 1.56 14.73 -14.45
N ILE A 92 1.90 16.02 -14.36
CA ILE A 92 2.13 16.71 -13.09
C ILE A 92 0.80 17.32 -12.63
N GLY A 93 0.22 16.76 -11.58
CA GLY A 93 -1.04 17.24 -11.00
C GLY A 93 -1.21 16.82 -9.54
N PRO A 94 -2.30 17.23 -8.88
CA PRO A 94 -2.51 16.98 -7.45
C PRO A 94 -2.39 15.50 -7.06
N HIS A 95 -2.88 14.60 -7.91
CA HIS A 95 -2.78 13.15 -7.70
C HIS A 95 -1.34 12.65 -7.61
N LEU A 96 -0.43 13.17 -8.46
CA LEU A 96 0.98 12.78 -8.44
C LEU A 96 1.63 13.20 -7.12
N PHE A 97 1.41 14.44 -6.69
CA PHE A 97 1.96 14.95 -5.44
C PHE A 97 1.39 14.23 -4.21
N ALA A 98 0.10 13.91 -4.21
CA ALA A 98 -0.51 13.08 -3.17
C ALA A 98 0.13 11.68 -3.12
N GLY A 99 0.30 11.03 -4.27
CA GLY A 99 0.96 9.74 -4.38
C GLY A 99 2.40 9.77 -3.86
N LEU A 100 3.20 10.76 -4.28
CA LEU A 100 4.57 10.95 -3.81
C LEU A 100 4.63 11.21 -2.30
N GLY A 101 3.70 12.01 -1.77
CA GLY A 101 3.56 12.25 -0.34
C GLY A 101 3.33 10.96 0.44
N ILE A 102 2.40 10.11 -0.01
CA ILE A 102 2.12 8.83 0.65
C ILE A 102 3.33 7.89 0.54
N VAL A 103 3.97 7.77 -0.62
CA VAL A 103 5.19 6.95 -0.79
C VAL A 103 6.30 7.43 0.16
N GLY A 104 6.52 8.74 0.26
CA GLY A 104 7.49 9.33 1.17
C GLY A 104 7.18 9.02 2.64
N LEU A 105 5.94 9.21 3.07
CA LEU A 105 5.51 8.92 4.44
C LEU A 105 5.65 7.43 4.79
N VAL A 106 5.16 6.54 3.92
CA VAL A 106 5.16 5.09 4.17
C VAL A 106 6.58 4.53 4.15
N SER A 107 7.41 4.92 3.18
CA SER A 107 8.80 4.46 3.10
C SER A 107 9.64 4.97 4.27
N THR A 108 9.47 6.24 4.67
CA THR A 108 10.14 6.79 5.85
C THR A 108 9.68 6.08 7.12
N SER A 109 8.37 5.86 7.28
CA SER A 109 7.84 5.12 8.43
C SER A 109 8.40 3.70 8.52
N ALA A 110 8.53 3.00 7.38
CA ALA A 110 9.11 1.67 7.36
C ALA A 110 10.63 1.68 7.63
N ALA A 111 11.35 2.69 7.13
CA ALA A 111 12.78 2.85 7.40
C ALA A 111 13.09 3.12 8.87
N LEU A 112 12.13 3.64 9.64
CA LEU A 112 12.26 3.89 11.08
C LEU A 112 11.98 2.67 11.97
N VAL A 113 11.54 1.54 11.41
CA VAL A 113 11.25 0.30 12.17
C VAL A 113 12.40 -0.14 13.09
N PRO A 114 13.70 -0.07 12.72
CA PRO A 114 14.79 -0.43 13.63
C PRO A 114 14.89 0.43 14.90
N PHE A 115 14.20 1.57 14.95
CA PHE A 115 14.21 2.51 16.08
C PHE A 115 12.94 2.44 16.94
N MET A 116 12.04 1.48 16.70
CA MET A 116 10.71 1.38 17.33
C MET A 116 10.52 0.15 18.22
#